data_AF-V9EM31-F1
#
_entry.id   AF-V9EM31-F1
#
_cell.length_a   1.000
_cell.length_b   1.000
_cell.length_c   1.000
_cell.angle_alpha   90.00
_cell.angle_beta   90.00
_cell.angle_gamma   90.00
#
_symmetry.space_group_name_H-M   'P 1'
#
loop_
_entity.id
_entity.type
_entity.pdbx_description
1 polymer ?
#
loop_
_entity_poly.entity_id
_entity_poly.type
_entity_poly.pdbx_seq_one_letter_code
_entity_poly.pdbx_strand_id
1 'polypeptide(L)'
;MSAFPSSKTRNTATSTTAEDHQASQHYKERICKELLRSRLQQIERLEVNLKRVSKYSIKLMDAHEKIAVILAHGKDAAIRLAAVVGASAHDVGYVTSYDVALEQCCSILLERHL
;
A
#
# COMPACT_ATOMS: atom_id res chain seq x y z
N MET A 1 -54.49 62.38 42.78
CA MET A 1 -54.57 61.53 41.58
C MET A 1 -53.37 61.82 40.71
N SER A 2 -52.56 60.82 40.39
CA SER A 2 -51.75 60.71 39.16
C SER A 2 -51.01 59.37 39.19
N ALA A 3 -51.57 58.39 38.48
CA ALA A 3 -50.91 57.13 38.19
C ALA A 3 -50.22 57.26 36.83
N PHE A 4 -48.90 57.07 36.78
CA PHE A 4 -48.18 56.85 35.53
C PHE A 4 -48.13 55.34 35.26
N PRO A 5 -48.58 54.85 34.10
CA PRO A 5 -48.41 53.45 33.77
C PRO A 5 -46.96 53.20 33.33
N SER A 6 -46.34 52.26 34.03
CA SER A 6 -45.05 51.67 33.72
C SER A 6 -45.10 50.97 32.36
N SER A 7 -44.32 51.45 31.40
CA SER A 7 -44.05 50.75 30.14
C SER A 7 -43.09 49.59 30.40
N LYS A 8 -43.66 48.40 30.58
CA LYS A 8 -42.95 47.13 30.60
C LYS A 8 -42.41 46.84 29.19
N THR A 9 -41.24 47.37 28.86
CA THR A 9 -40.48 46.96 27.67
C THR A 9 -40.09 45.49 27.83
N ARG A 10 -40.76 44.66 27.03
CA ARG A 10 -40.60 43.21 26.93
C ARG A 10 -39.19 42.89 26.45
N ASN A 11 -38.45 42.10 27.25
CA ASN A 11 -37.12 41.53 26.99
C ASN A 11 -37.16 40.51 25.82
N THR A 12 -37.57 40.95 24.63
CA THR A 12 -37.80 40.06 23.48
C THR A 12 -36.51 39.81 22.69
N ALA A 13 -35.56 40.76 22.72
CA ALA A 13 -34.31 40.67 21.95
C ALA A 13 -33.26 39.71 22.53
N THR A 14 -33.29 39.46 23.85
CA THR A 14 -32.31 38.60 24.53
C THR A 14 -32.66 37.11 24.45
N SER A 15 -33.93 36.77 24.22
CA SER A 15 -34.39 35.39 24.07
C SER A 15 -34.04 34.82 22.70
N THR A 16 -34.21 35.62 21.64
CA THR A 16 -33.91 35.22 20.26
C THR A 16 -32.44 34.92 20.02
N THR A 17 -31.53 35.68 20.64
CA THR A 17 -30.08 35.44 20.49
C THR A 17 -29.63 34.15 21.20
N ALA A 18 -30.22 33.80 22.34
CA ALA A 18 -29.92 32.56 23.04
C ALA A 18 -30.42 31.32 22.27
N GLU A 19 -31.61 31.40 21.69
CA GLU A 19 -32.19 30.35 20.85
C GLU A 19 -31.38 30.12 19.56
N ASP A 20 -30.96 31.20 18.90
CA ASP A 20 -30.10 31.13 17.71
C ASP A 20 -28.73 30.52 18.02
N HIS A 21 -28.14 30.86 19.16
CA HIS A 21 -26.88 30.25 19.61
C HIS A 21 -27.03 28.76 19.90
N GLN A 22 -28.14 28.34 20.52
CA GLN A 22 -28.42 26.94 20.81
C GLN A 22 -28.67 26.13 19.53
N ALA A 23 -29.43 26.69 18.58
CA ALA A 23 -29.66 26.08 17.27
C ALA A 23 -28.36 25.95 16.46
N SER A 24 -27.50 26.98 16.48
CA SER A 24 -26.18 26.96 15.84
C SER A 24 -25.27 25.89 16.42
N GLN A 25 -25.28 25.73 17.75
CA GLN A 25 -24.46 24.73 18.44
C GLN A 25 -24.91 23.31 18.08
N HIS A 26 -26.23 23.07 18.10
CA HIS A 26 -26.80 21.77 17.75
C HIS A 26 -26.52 21.41 16.27
N TYR A 27 -26.56 22.40 15.37
CA TYR A 27 -26.16 22.20 13.98
C TYR A 27 -24.69 21.78 13.85
N LYS A 28 -23.77 22.49 14.52
CA LYS A 28 -22.34 22.15 14.50
C LYS A 28 -22.07 20.76 15.05
N GLU A 29 -22.74 20.39 16.14
CA GLU A 29 -22.62 19.05 16.74
C GLU A 29 -23.07 17.96 15.77
N ARG A 30 -24.21 18.18 15.08
CA ARG A 30 -24.70 17.25 14.05
C ARG A 30 -23.69 17.07 12.93
N ILE A 31 -23.14 18.15 12.38
CA ILE A 31 -22.14 18.10 11.31
C ILE A 31 -20.88 17.36 11.78
N CYS A 32 -20.41 17.65 13.00
CA CYS A 32 -19.25 16.97 13.57
C CYS A 32 -19.49 15.45 13.70
N LYS A 33 -20.68 15.06 14.17
CA LYS A 33 -21.07 13.65 14.30
C LYS A 33 -21.13 12.93 12.95
N GLU A 34 -21.65 13.57 11.93
CA GLU A 34 -21.70 13.02 10.56
C GLU A 34 -20.29 12.90 9.97
N LEU A 35 -19.43 13.89 10.17
CA LEU A 35 -18.03 13.85 9.75
C LEU A 35 -17.27 12.71 10.42
N LEU A 36 -17.42 12.54 11.74
CA LEU A 36 -16.78 11.46 12.50
C LEU A 36 -17.23 10.08 12.01
N ARG A 37 -18.53 9.89 11.75
CA ARG A 37 -19.03 8.64 11.16
C ARG A 37 -18.44 8.36 9.78
N SER A 38 -18.39 9.38 8.93
CA SER A 38 -17.79 9.26 7.60
C SER A 38 -16.31 8.87 7.67
N ARG A 39 -15.55 9.49 8.58
CA ARG A 39 -14.15 9.15 8.81
C ARG A 39 -13.97 7.73 9.35
N LEU A 40 -14.81 7.30 10.28
CA LEU A 40 -14.77 5.94 10.80
C LEU A 40 -15.01 4.90 9.68
N GLN A 41 -16.03 5.10 8.86
CA GLN A 41 -16.30 4.23 7.71
C GLN A 41 -15.14 4.22 6.70
N GLN A 42 -14.47 5.35 6.51
CA GLN A 42 -13.29 5.42 5.64
C GLN A 42 -12.11 4.61 6.20
N ILE A 43 -11.87 4.70 7.51
CA ILE A 43 -10.82 3.93 8.21
C ILE A 43 -11.10 2.43 8.08
N GLU A 44 -12.32 1.98 8.36
CA GLU A 44 -12.70 0.57 8.23
C GLU A 44 -12.45 0.03 6.81
N ARG A 45 -12.77 0.82 5.78
CA ARG A 45 -12.49 0.44 4.38
C ARG A 45 -10.99 0.34 4.11
N LEU A 46 -10.20 1.27 4.63
CA LEU A 46 -8.74 1.25 4.49
C LEU A 46 -8.12 0.04 5.20
N GLU A 47 -8.60 -0.33 6.39
CA GLU A 47 -8.14 -1.51 7.13
C GLU A 47 -8.43 -2.81 6.37
N VAL A 48 -9.63 -2.95 5.80
CA VAL A 48 -9.99 -4.11 4.96
C VAL A 48 -9.08 -4.20 3.73
N ASN A 49 -8.82 -3.06 3.07
CA ASN A 49 -7.93 -3.01 1.92
C ASN A 49 -6.48 -3.35 2.31
N LEU A 50 -5.98 -2.82 3.43
CA LEU A 50 -4.64 -3.11 3.92
C LEU A 50 -4.46 -4.60 4.22
N LYS A 51 -5.45 -5.23 4.88
CA LYS A 51 -5.45 -6.68 5.15
C LYS A 51 -5.41 -7.49 3.87
N ARG A 52 -6.13 -7.05 2.83
CA ARG A 52 -6.11 -7.70 1.52
C ARG A 52 -4.74 -7.60 0.86
N VAL A 53 -4.16 -6.40 0.80
CA VAL A 53 -2.83 -6.16 0.21
C VAL A 53 -1.76 -6.97 0.95
N SER A 54 -1.78 -6.97 2.29
CA SER A 54 -0.84 -7.75 3.11
C SER A 54 -0.93 -9.26 2.84
N LYS A 55 -2.14 -9.79 2.64
CA LYS A 55 -2.30 -11.21 2.27
C LYS A 55 -1.65 -11.54 0.92
N TYR A 56 -1.76 -10.64 -0.06
CA TYR A 56 -1.13 -10.85 -1.37
C TYR A 56 0.38 -10.63 -1.34
N SER A 57 0.88 -9.71 -0.50
CA SER A 57 2.33 -9.48 -0.38
C SER A 57 3.06 -10.70 0.17
N ILE A 58 2.48 -11.41 1.14
CA ILE A 58 3.06 -12.67 1.66
C ILE A 58 3.17 -13.72 0.56
N LYS A 59 2.11 -13.88 -0.26
CA LYS A 59 2.14 -14.82 -1.40
C LYS A 59 3.18 -14.42 -2.45
N LEU A 60 3.34 -13.13 -2.69
CA LEU A 60 4.34 -12.62 -3.62
C LEU A 60 5.76 -12.93 -3.12
N MET A 61 6.02 -12.76 -1.82
CA MET A 61 7.32 -13.11 -1.24
C MET A 61 7.62 -14.60 -1.33
N ASP A 62 6.66 -15.47 -1.04
CA ASP A 62 6.80 -16.93 -1.19
C ASP A 62 7.10 -17.33 -2.65
N ALA A 63 6.40 -16.73 -3.62
CA ALA A 63 6.68 -16.94 -5.03
C ALA A 63 8.09 -16.46 -5.43
N HIS A 64 8.51 -15.31 -4.91
CA HIS A 64 9.84 -14.77 -5.16
C HIS A 64 10.95 -15.68 -4.60
N GLU A 65 10.77 -16.22 -3.38
CA GLU A 65 11.70 -17.18 -2.79
C GLU A 65 11.81 -18.46 -3.63
N LYS A 66 10.68 -19.00 -4.09
CA LYS A 66 10.67 -20.17 -4.99
C LYS A 66 11.42 -19.91 -6.29
N ILE A 67 11.22 -18.75 -6.90
CA ILE A 67 11.94 -18.36 -8.12
C ILE A 67 13.44 -18.23 -7.84
N ALA A 68 13.84 -17.60 -6.73
CA ALA A 68 15.24 -17.48 -6.35
C ALA A 68 15.93 -18.84 -6.18
N VAL A 69 15.23 -19.82 -5.57
CA VAL A 69 15.72 -21.22 -5.45
C VAL A 69 15.88 -21.86 -6.83
N ILE A 70 14.90 -21.73 -7.72
CA ILE A 70 14.98 -22.28 -9.08
C ILE A 70 16.15 -21.67 -9.85
N LEU A 71 16.36 -20.35 -9.74
CA LEU A 71 17.46 -19.65 -10.39
C LEU A 71 18.82 -20.09 -9.84
N ALA A 72 18.95 -20.27 -8.51
CA ALA A 72 20.18 -20.75 -7.90
C ALA A 72 20.55 -22.17 -8.40
N HIS A 73 19.57 -23.08 -8.44
CA HIS A 73 19.76 -24.42 -8.99
C HIS A 73 20.07 -24.41 -10.48
N GLY A 74 19.40 -23.56 -11.26
CA GLY A 74 19.69 -23.37 -12.69
C GLY A 74 21.13 -22.92 -12.90
N LYS A 75 21.57 -21.90 -12.16
CA LYS A 75 22.94 -21.38 -12.22
C LYS A 75 23.99 -22.44 -11.91
N ASP A 76 23.78 -23.19 -10.84
CA ASP A 76 24.66 -24.29 -10.45
C ASP A 76 24.71 -25.40 -11.52
N ALA A 77 23.58 -25.74 -12.14
CA ALA A 77 23.53 -26.67 -13.26
C ALA A 77 24.29 -26.16 -14.51
N ALA A 78 24.14 -24.88 -14.87
CA ALA A 78 24.87 -24.29 -15.98
C ALA A 78 26.38 -24.25 -15.71
N ILE A 79 26.81 -23.92 -14.49
CA ILE A 79 28.24 -23.95 -14.11
C ILE A 79 28.81 -25.36 -14.27
N ARG A 80 28.10 -26.39 -13.81
CA ARG A 80 28.52 -27.79 -14.01
C ARG A 80 28.61 -28.15 -15.49
N LEU A 81 27.63 -27.74 -16.29
CA LEU A 81 27.60 -28.05 -17.72
C LEU A 81 28.76 -27.35 -18.45
N ALA A 82 29.00 -26.08 -18.15
CA ALA A 82 30.15 -25.30 -18.63
C ALA A 82 31.47 -26.01 -18.34
N ALA A 83 31.65 -26.50 -17.10
CA ALA A 83 32.84 -27.24 -16.72
C ALA A 83 33.02 -28.53 -17.55
N VAL A 84 31.95 -29.28 -17.83
CA VAL A 84 32.00 -30.51 -18.65
C VAL A 84 32.38 -30.21 -20.10
N VAL A 85 31.84 -29.14 -20.68
CA VAL A 85 32.13 -28.78 -22.08
C VAL A 85 33.44 -28.00 -22.23
N GLY A 86 34.10 -27.66 -21.12
CA GLY A 86 35.34 -26.87 -21.12
C GLY A 86 35.12 -25.38 -21.38
N ALA A 87 33.88 -24.90 -21.25
CA ALA A 87 33.57 -23.47 -21.32
C ALA A 87 34.10 -22.77 -20.06
N SER A 88 34.74 -21.60 -20.24
CA SER A 88 35.21 -20.82 -19.10
C SER A 88 34.00 -20.29 -18.31
N ALA A 89 33.79 -20.82 -17.11
CA ALA A 89 32.76 -20.32 -16.20
C ALA A 89 33.18 -18.99 -15.51
N HIS A 90 34.39 -18.50 -15.74
CA HIS A 90 34.94 -17.27 -15.17
C HIS A 90 35.67 -16.50 -16.28
N ASP A 91 35.10 -15.39 -16.74
CA ASP A 91 35.92 -14.40 -17.43
C ASP A 91 36.71 -13.61 -16.39
N VAL A 92 37.93 -13.22 -16.73
CA VAL A 92 38.97 -12.74 -15.81
C VAL A 92 38.46 -11.51 -15.01
N GLY A 93 37.90 -11.76 -13.83
CA GLY A 93 37.51 -10.74 -12.85
C GLY A 93 36.01 -10.52 -12.61
N TYR A 94 35.10 -11.14 -13.38
CA TYR A 94 33.65 -11.00 -13.18
C TYR A 94 32.92 -12.35 -13.25
N VAL A 95 32.01 -12.59 -12.30
CA VAL A 95 31.10 -13.74 -12.34
C VAL A 95 30.17 -13.55 -13.55
N THR A 96 30.30 -14.40 -14.56
CA THR A 96 29.41 -14.42 -15.73
C THR A 96 27.96 -14.63 -15.29
N SER A 97 27.04 -13.87 -15.87
CA SER A 97 25.61 -14.03 -15.61
C SER A 97 25.13 -15.39 -16.09
N TYR A 98 24.06 -15.92 -15.47
CA TYR A 98 23.53 -17.24 -15.80
C TYR A 98 23.20 -17.38 -17.29
N ASP A 99 22.58 -16.35 -17.88
CA ASP A 99 22.17 -16.33 -19.28
C ASP A 99 23.38 -16.44 -20.23
N VAL A 100 24.47 -15.71 -19.93
CA VAL A 100 25.71 -15.74 -20.73
C VAL A 100 26.40 -17.11 -20.64
N ALA A 101 26.45 -17.71 -19.45
CA ALA A 101 27.04 -19.04 -19.28
C ALA A 101 26.25 -20.12 -20.03
N LEU A 102 24.91 -20.02 -20.01
CA LEU A 102 24.02 -20.93 -20.74
C LEU A 102 24.20 -20.79 -22.26
N GLU A 103 24.22 -19.56 -22.76
CA GLU A 103 24.42 -19.27 -24.19
C GLU A 103 25.76 -19.84 -24.70
N GLN A 104 26.85 -19.61 -23.98
CA GLN A 104 28.17 -20.15 -24.33
C GLN A 104 28.18 -21.69 -24.37
N CYS A 105 27.52 -22.33 -23.40
CA CYS A 105 27.39 -23.78 -23.38
C CYS A 105 26.62 -24.31 -24.60
N CYS A 106 25.48 -23.67 -24.92
CA CYS A 106 24.68 -24.05 -26.08
C CYS A 106 25.47 -23.89 -27.38
N SER A 107 26.21 -22.78 -27.56
CA SER A 107 27.04 -22.56 -28.74
C SER A 107 28.12 -23.64 -28.90
N ILE A 108 28.84 -23.99 -27.83
CA ILE A 108 29.86 -25.04 -27.87
C ILE A 108 29.28 -26.42 -28.18
N LEU A 109 28.10 -26.75 -27.61
CA LEU A 109 27.43 -28.02 -27.89
C LEU A 109 26.94 -28.12 -29.33
N LEU A 110 26.46 -27.02 -29.90
CA LEU A 110 26.03 -26.95 -31.30
C LEU A 110 27.20 -27.03 -32.28
N GLU A 111 28.33 -26.38 -31.97
CA GLU A 111 29.54 -26.41 -32.80
C GLU A 111 30.25 -27.78 -32.80
N ARG A 112 30.15 -28.56 -31.72
CA ARG A 112 30.72 -29.93 -31.65
C ARG A 112 29.95 -30.99 -32.43
N HIS A 113 28.72 -30.69 -32.88
CA HIS A 113 27.85 -31.63 -33.60
C HIS A 113 27.80 -31.40 -35.12
N LEU A 114 28.56 -30.43 -35.64
CA LEU A 114 28.85 -30.19 -37.06
C LEU A 114 30.26 -30.69 -37.41
#